data_AF-A0A835RWB3-F1
#
_entry.id   AF-A0A835RWB3-F1
#
_cell.length_a   1.000
_cell.length_b   1.000
_cell.length_c   1.000
_cell.angle_alpha   90.00
_cell.angle_beta   90.00
_cell.angle_gamma   90.00
#
_symmetry.space_group_name_H-M   'P 1'
#
loop_
_entity.id
_entity.type
_entity.pdbx_description
1 polymer ?
#
loop_
_entity_poly.entity_id
_entity_poly.type
_entity_poly.pdbx_seq_one_letter_code
_entity_poly.pdbx_strand_id
1 'polypeptide(L)'
;MGYGGGVSPVQVLLVWFAACFCMALAGAYTMDPSDPLRRHEDARLRAERILSAVSAGVAPSLPVTTSASPSRVYYVTEYGADPTGTTDSTDAIARAISDASRPPSDRFLFVGIANLDGAEIHLGGGTYLVNRPIAIPPSAGNLKVQLPSSFCVSKK
;
A
#
# COMPACT_ATOMS: atom_id res chain seq x y z
N MET A 1 9.80 68.12 43.79
CA MET A 1 9.26 67.72 42.48
C MET A 1 9.52 66.25 42.28
N GLY A 2 8.47 65.42 42.25
CA GLY A 2 8.57 63.97 42.10
C GLY A 2 8.23 63.52 40.68
N TYR A 3 8.87 62.43 40.26
CA TYR A 3 8.33 61.47 39.30
C TYR A 3 8.81 60.08 39.73
N GLY A 4 8.07 59.48 40.67
CA GLY A 4 8.18 58.05 40.97
C GLY A 4 7.47 57.28 39.86
N GLY A 5 8.17 57.02 38.75
CA GLY A 5 7.68 56.24 37.62
C GLY A 5 7.59 54.75 37.96
N GLY A 6 6.53 54.36 38.68
CA GLY A 6 6.20 52.96 38.89
C GLY A 6 5.65 52.35 37.61
N VAL A 7 6.42 51.44 36.99
CA VAL A 7 5.94 50.61 35.88
C VAL A 7 4.73 49.82 36.34
N SER A 8 3.59 50.01 35.68
CA SER A 8 2.36 49.30 36.05
C SER A 8 2.47 47.82 35.65
N PRO A 9 1.88 46.89 36.42
CA PRO A 9 1.94 45.46 36.11
C PRO A 9 1.35 45.13 34.73
N VAL A 10 0.45 45.98 34.23
CA VAL A 10 -0.13 45.88 32.88
C VAL A 10 0.93 46.12 31.80
N GLN A 11 1.85 47.09 32.00
CA GLN A 11 2.94 47.33 31.03
C GLN A 11 3.94 46.18 30.99
N VAL A 12 4.25 45.58 32.15
CA VAL A 12 5.13 44.40 32.21
C VAL A 12 4.50 43.24 31.46
N LEU A 13 3.19 43.01 31.63
CA LEU A 13 2.47 41.94 30.95
C LEU A 13 2.42 42.15 29.42
N LEU A 14 2.20 43.38 28.97
CA LEU A 14 2.16 43.75 27.55
C LEU A 14 3.52 43.54 26.87
N VAL A 15 4.61 43.90 27.55
CA VAL A 15 5.98 43.67 27.05
C VAL A 15 6.29 42.17 26.95
N TRP A 16 5.85 41.37 27.93
CA TRP A 16 5.97 39.91 27.88
C TRP A 16 5.18 39.29 26.74
N PHE A 17 3.93 39.71 26.53
CA PHE A 17 3.11 39.22 25.41
C PHE A 17 3.71 39.62 24.05
N ALA A 18 4.20 40.85 23.91
CA ALA A 18 4.86 41.32 22.68
C ALA A 18 6.16 40.54 22.42
N ALA A 19 6.97 40.29 23.45
CA ALA A 19 8.19 39.50 23.33
C ALA A 19 7.91 38.03 22.95
N CYS A 20 6.91 37.39 23.56
CA CYS A 20 6.48 36.03 23.19
C CYS A 20 5.95 35.96 21.75
N PHE A 21 5.20 36.97 21.31
CA PHE A 21 4.67 37.03 19.94
C PHE A 21 5.77 37.25 18.89
N CYS A 22 6.78 38.08 19.19
CA CYS A 22 7.96 38.25 18.32
C CYS A 22 8.79 36.96 18.19
N MET A 23 8.96 36.20 19.27
CA MET A 23 9.68 34.93 19.23
C MET A 23 8.91 33.86 18.44
N ALA A 24 7.58 33.88 18.46
CA ALA A 24 6.74 32.96 17.70
C ALA A 24 6.75 33.25 16.18
N LEU A 25 6.86 34.53 15.77
CA LEU A 25 6.96 34.90 14.36
C LEU A 25 8.37 34.66 13.78
N ALA A 26 9.41 34.75 14.61
CA ALA A 26 10.79 34.51 14.17
C ALA A 26 11.12 33.02 13.95
N GLY A 27 10.35 32.10 14.54
CA GLY A 27 10.54 30.66 14.40
C GLY A 27 10.11 30.06 13.04
N ALA A 28 9.50 30.85 12.15
CA ALA A 28 8.87 30.35 10.92
C ALA A 28 9.58 30.68 9.61
N TYR A 29 10.72 31.39 9.62
CA TYR A 29 11.39 31.80 8.37
C TYR A 29 12.85 31.37 8.21
N THR A 30 13.35 30.40 8.97
CA THR A 30 14.62 29.76 8.59
C THR A 30 14.39 28.76 7.46
N MET A 31 14.13 29.28 6.27
CA MET A 31 14.23 28.52 5.04
C MET A 31 15.72 28.40 4.73
N ASP A 32 16.32 27.29 5.16
CA ASP A 32 17.72 26.96 4.91
C ASP A 32 17.97 26.88 3.39
N PRO A 33 18.78 27.78 2.80
CA PRO A 33 19.04 27.82 1.35
C PRO A 33 19.76 26.57 0.81
N SER A 34 20.22 25.69 1.71
CA SER A 34 21.02 24.50 1.41
C SER A 34 20.18 23.25 1.04
N ASP A 35 18.87 23.27 1.31
CA ASP A 35 17.96 22.14 1.09
C ASP A 35 17.83 21.69 -0.39
N PRO A 36 17.70 22.58 -1.40
CA PRO A 36 17.57 22.14 -2.79
C PRO A 36 18.86 21.53 -3.37
N LEU A 37 20.04 21.99 -2.93
CA LEU A 37 21.33 21.46 -3.37
C LEU A 37 21.60 20.05 -2.80
N ARG A 38 21.26 19.81 -1.53
CA ARG A 38 21.35 18.48 -0.91
C ARG A 38 20.49 17.44 -1.64
N ARG A 39 19.27 17.81 -2.06
CA ARG A 39 18.41 16.92 -2.86
C ARG A 39 19.03 16.56 -4.21
N HIS A 40 19.72 17.49 -4.85
CA HIS A 40 20.38 17.26 -6.14
C HIS A 40 21.60 16.32 -6.00
N GLU A 41 22.39 16.48 -4.93
CA GLU A 41 23.50 15.56 -4.64
C GLU A 41 23.01 14.14 -4.34
N ASP A 42 21.95 14.00 -3.55
CA ASP A 42 21.34 12.69 -3.25
C ASP A 42 20.80 12.02 -4.51
N ALA A 43 20.14 12.79 -5.40
CA ALA A 43 19.66 12.28 -6.68
C ALA A 43 20.82 11.83 -7.59
N ARG A 44 21.92 12.60 -7.61
CA ARG A 44 23.12 12.28 -8.39
C ARG A 44 23.80 11.00 -7.88
N LEU A 45 23.96 10.86 -6.56
CA LEU A 45 24.55 9.67 -5.94
C LEU A 45 23.68 8.41 -6.17
N ARG A 46 22.35 8.56 -6.19
CA ARG A 46 21.43 7.46 -6.54
C ARG A 46 21.58 7.06 -8.01
N ALA A 47 21.67 8.01 -8.93
CA ALA A 47 21.86 7.73 -10.35
C ALA A 47 23.21 7.02 -10.61
N GLU A 48 24.29 7.50 -10.00
CA GLU A 48 25.62 6.88 -10.09
C GLU A 48 25.64 5.44 -9.57
N ARG A 49 24.93 5.16 -8.46
CA ARG A 49 24.78 3.79 -7.95
C ARG A 49 24.02 2.89 -8.91
N ILE A 50 22.97 3.39 -9.56
CA ILE A 50 22.20 2.62 -10.55
C ILE A 50 23.06 2.32 -11.78
N LEU A 51 23.77 3.32 -12.31
CA LEU A 51 24.65 3.14 -13.47
C LEU A 51 25.81 2.18 -13.17
N SER A 52 26.39 2.27 -11.97
CA SER A 52 27.42 1.33 -11.51
C SER A 52 26.89 -0.10 -11.37
N ALA A 53 25.67 -0.28 -10.86
CA ALA A 53 25.03 -1.58 -10.74
C ALA A 53 24.71 -2.20 -12.12
N VAL A 54 24.21 -1.38 -13.05
CA VAL A 54 23.94 -1.79 -14.45
C VAL A 54 25.24 -2.19 -15.16
N SER A 55 26.32 -1.42 -15.00
CA SER A 55 27.64 -1.76 -15.57
C SER A 55 28.25 -3.01 -14.95
N ALA A 56 27.94 -3.31 -13.68
CA ALA A 56 28.37 -4.52 -13.00
C ALA A 56 27.47 -5.74 -13.30
N GLY A 57 26.40 -5.57 -14.09
CA GLY A 57 25.40 -6.62 -14.35
C GLY A 57 24.60 -7.03 -13.10
N VAL A 58 24.65 -6.24 -12.03
CA VAL A 58 23.95 -6.49 -10.78
C VAL A 58 22.61 -5.74 -10.83
N ALA A 59 21.51 -6.47 -10.88
CA ALA A 59 20.19 -5.86 -10.74
C ALA A 59 20.09 -5.17 -9.36
N PRO A 60 19.71 -3.88 -9.28
CA PRO A 60 19.48 -3.25 -7.99
C PRO A 60 18.35 -3.98 -7.28
N SER A 61 18.65 -4.63 -6.16
CA SER A 61 17.63 -5.16 -5.28
C SER A 61 16.86 -3.99 -4.68
N LEU A 62 15.66 -3.75 -5.21
CA LEU A 62 14.66 -2.96 -4.50
C LEU A 62 14.55 -3.54 -3.09
N PRO A 63 14.51 -2.73 -2.02
CA PRO A 63 13.99 -3.20 -0.74
C PRO A 63 12.51 -3.49 -0.99
N VAL A 64 12.23 -4.68 -1.50
CA VAL A 64 10.94 -5.30 -1.38
C VAL A 64 10.79 -5.41 0.13
N THR A 65 9.94 -4.55 0.69
CA THR A 65 9.30 -4.85 1.96
C THR A 65 8.41 -6.05 1.69
N THR A 66 9.03 -7.22 1.53
CA THR A 66 8.38 -8.50 1.75
C THR A 66 8.24 -8.55 3.26
N SER A 67 7.27 -7.79 3.78
CA SER A 67 6.34 -8.43 4.69
C SER A 67 5.80 -9.63 3.90
N ALA A 68 6.53 -10.74 3.95
CA ALA A 68 6.05 -12.03 3.52
C ALA A 68 4.95 -12.38 4.52
N SER A 69 3.81 -11.73 4.37
CA SER A 69 2.57 -12.24 4.90
C SER A 69 2.46 -13.66 4.36
N PRO A 70 2.04 -14.62 5.21
CA PRO A 70 1.86 -15.99 4.75
C PRO A 70 0.97 -15.95 3.51
N SER A 71 1.47 -16.47 2.39
CA SER A 71 0.74 -16.43 1.13
C SER A 71 -0.55 -17.21 1.32
N ARG A 72 -1.69 -16.52 1.24
CA ARG A 72 -3.00 -17.16 1.41
C ARG A 72 -3.40 -17.77 0.08
N VAL A 73 -3.13 -19.06 -0.10
CA VAL A 73 -3.48 -19.81 -1.30
C VAL A 73 -4.80 -20.56 -1.08
N TYR A 74 -5.74 -20.35 -2.00
CA TYR A 74 -7.08 -20.91 -1.99
C TYR A 74 -7.24 -21.87 -3.17
N TYR A 75 -7.22 -23.17 -2.91
CA TYR A 75 -7.40 -24.19 -3.95
C TYR A 75 -8.89 -24.42 -4.19
N VAL A 76 -9.36 -24.20 -5.42
CA VAL A 76 -10.79 -24.37 -5.74
C VAL A 76 -11.30 -25.80 -5.51
N THR A 77 -10.42 -26.80 -5.59
CA THR A 77 -10.75 -28.21 -5.31
C THR A 77 -11.08 -28.46 -3.85
N GLU A 78 -10.51 -27.70 -2.91
CA GLU A 78 -10.87 -27.76 -1.48
C GLU A 78 -12.29 -27.24 -1.23
N TYR A 79 -12.81 -26.41 -2.14
CA TYR A 79 -14.18 -25.90 -2.12
C TYR A 79 -15.17 -26.80 -2.88
N GLY A 80 -14.71 -27.94 -3.40
CA GLY A 80 -15.52 -28.91 -4.13
C GLY A 80 -15.64 -28.64 -5.63
N ALA A 81 -14.74 -27.84 -6.22
CA ALA A 81 -14.68 -27.72 -7.68
C ALA A 81 -14.21 -29.04 -8.31
N ASP A 82 -14.84 -29.42 -9.41
CA ASP A 82 -14.57 -30.64 -10.14
C ASP A 82 -13.66 -30.35 -11.34
N PRO A 83 -12.38 -30.76 -11.30
CA PRO A 83 -11.43 -30.54 -12.38
C PRO A 83 -11.66 -31.47 -13.58
N THR A 84 -12.61 -32.40 -13.50
CA THR A 84 -12.96 -33.31 -14.62
C THR A 84 -13.99 -32.70 -15.58
N GLY A 85 -14.69 -31.64 -15.16
CA GLY A 85 -15.68 -30.95 -15.97
C GLY A 85 -17.01 -31.69 -16.11
N THR A 86 -17.26 -32.67 -15.24
CA THR A 86 -18.50 -33.46 -15.25
C THR A 86 -19.62 -32.78 -14.46
N THR A 87 -19.26 -32.08 -13.39
CA THR A 87 -20.20 -31.39 -12.50
C THR A 87 -19.99 -29.87 -12.51
N ASP A 88 -21.06 -29.12 -12.21
CA ASP A 88 -21.00 -27.66 -12.16
C ASP A 88 -20.10 -27.19 -11.01
N SER A 89 -18.99 -26.52 -11.35
CA SER A 89 -18.00 -26.00 -10.41
C SER A 89 -18.21 -24.54 -10.05
N THR A 90 -19.26 -23.90 -10.58
CA THR A 90 -19.52 -22.46 -10.43
C THR A 90 -19.58 -22.02 -8.97
N ASP A 91 -20.36 -22.73 -8.15
CA ASP A 91 -20.56 -22.35 -6.74
C ASP A 91 -19.30 -22.58 -5.89
N ALA A 92 -18.53 -23.62 -6.19
CA ALA A 92 -17.26 -23.90 -5.52
C ALA A 92 -16.23 -22.81 -5.79
N ILE A 93 -16.08 -22.39 -7.05
CA ILE A 93 -15.15 -21.32 -7.43
C ILE A 93 -15.60 -19.97 -6.83
N ALA A 94 -16.90 -19.68 -6.83
CA ALA A 94 -17.43 -18.46 -6.22
C ALA A 94 -17.18 -18.41 -4.70
N ARG A 95 -17.29 -19.54 -4.00
CA ARG A 95 -16.97 -19.65 -2.57
C ARG A 95 -15.48 -19.41 -2.32
N ALA A 96 -14.60 -20.02 -3.11
CA ALA A 96 -13.16 -19.81 -3.00
C ALA A 96 -12.80 -18.32 -3.18
N ILE A 97 -13.41 -17.64 -4.15
CA ILE A 97 -13.23 -16.19 -4.36
C ILE A 97 -13.75 -15.39 -3.16
N SER A 98 -14.92 -15.73 -2.63
CA SER A 98 -15.49 -15.03 -1.48
C SER A 98 -14.57 -15.10 -0.27
N ASP A 99 -14.02 -16.29 0.02
CA ASP A 99 -13.11 -16.47 1.15
C ASP A 99 -11.73 -15.84 0.91
N ALA A 100 -11.23 -15.88 -0.33
CA ALA A 100 -10.02 -15.16 -0.71
C ALA A 100 -10.18 -13.63 -0.63
N SER A 101 -11.39 -13.13 -0.89
CA SER A 101 -11.73 -11.71 -0.85
C SER A 101 -11.89 -11.14 0.56
N ARG A 102 -11.81 -11.96 1.61
CA ARG A 102 -11.80 -11.47 2.99
C ARG A 102 -10.44 -10.84 3.28
N PRO A 103 -10.38 -9.54 3.60
CA PRO A 103 -9.12 -8.90 3.92
C PRO A 103 -8.59 -9.45 5.25
N PRO A 104 -7.28 -9.75 5.35
CA PRO A 104 -6.68 -10.27 6.58
C PRO A 104 -6.44 -9.16 7.62
N SER A 105 -6.60 -7.89 7.22
CA SER A 105 -6.37 -6.70 8.03
C SER A 105 -7.19 -5.54 7.47
N ASP A 106 -7.42 -4.50 8.26
CA ASP A 106 -8.14 -3.28 7.85
C ASP A 106 -7.30 -2.36 6.94
N ARG A 107 -6.40 -2.93 6.13
CA ARG A 107 -5.61 -2.20 5.14
C ARG A 107 -6.39 -2.03 3.85
N PHE A 108 -6.34 -0.84 3.29
CA PHE A 108 -6.98 -0.47 2.03
C PHE A 108 -5.91 -0.01 1.03
N LEU A 109 -6.09 -0.34 -0.25
CA LEU A 109 -5.27 0.22 -1.35
C LEU A 109 -5.75 1.61 -1.73
N PHE A 110 -7.06 1.81 -1.64
CA PHE A 110 -7.75 3.06 -1.91
C PHE A 110 -9.05 3.08 -1.11
N VAL A 111 -9.70 4.24 -1.01
CA VAL A 111 -11.01 4.36 -0.34
C VAL A 111 -11.99 3.36 -0.96
N GLY A 112 -12.51 2.44 -0.15
CA GLY A 112 -13.43 1.39 -0.59
C GLY A 112 -12.79 0.17 -1.29
N ILE A 113 -11.47 0.13 -1.46
CA ILE A 113 -10.73 -1.01 -2.04
C ILE A 113 -9.86 -1.64 -0.97
N ALA A 114 -10.28 -2.80 -0.46
CA ALA A 114 -9.54 -3.57 0.52
C ALA A 114 -8.26 -4.18 -0.08
N ASN A 115 -7.16 -4.16 0.67
CA ASN A 115 -5.92 -4.82 0.28
C ASN A 115 -5.95 -6.28 0.74
N LEU A 116 -6.00 -7.21 -0.22
CA LEU A 116 -5.99 -8.66 0.06
C LEU A 116 -4.59 -9.24 0.24
N ASP A 117 -3.56 -8.38 0.20
CA ASP A 117 -2.18 -8.71 0.56
C ASP A 117 -1.57 -9.84 -0.27
N GLY A 118 -2.03 -10.02 -1.51
CA GLY A 118 -1.55 -11.08 -2.39
C GLY A 118 -2.24 -12.43 -2.17
N ALA A 119 -3.48 -12.46 -1.66
CA ALA A 119 -4.30 -13.66 -1.67
C ALA A 119 -4.33 -14.27 -3.07
N GLU A 120 -4.15 -15.59 -3.15
CA GLU A 120 -4.01 -16.32 -4.40
C GLU A 120 -5.11 -17.36 -4.53
N ILE A 121 -5.87 -17.31 -5.62
CA ILE A 121 -6.81 -18.37 -5.99
C ILE A 121 -6.10 -19.29 -6.96
N HIS A 122 -5.93 -20.55 -6.56
CA HIS A 122 -5.27 -21.56 -7.38
C HIS A 122 -6.33 -22.43 -8.06
N LEU A 123 -6.50 -22.22 -9.35
CA LEU A 123 -7.28 -23.09 -10.22
C LEU A 123 -6.32 -24.23 -10.58
N GLY A 124 -6.52 -25.44 -10.03
CA GLY A 124 -5.70 -26.59 -10.41
C GLY A 124 -5.81 -26.90 -11.92
N GLY A 125 -4.95 -27.76 -12.45
CA GLY A 125 -5.07 -28.23 -13.84
C GLY A 125 -6.38 -28.97 -14.07
N GLY A 126 -6.98 -28.82 -15.25
CA GLY A 126 -8.19 -29.56 -15.63
C GLY A 126 -9.22 -28.74 -16.41
N THR A 127 -10.42 -29.32 -16.51
CA THR A 127 -11.57 -28.72 -17.15
C THR A 127 -12.63 -28.45 -16.09
N TYR A 128 -13.08 -27.20 -15.98
CA TYR A 128 -14.13 -26.84 -15.04
C TYR A 128 -15.38 -26.43 -15.81
N LEU A 129 -16.51 -27.03 -15.47
CA LEU A 129 -17.80 -26.64 -16.01
C LEU A 129 -18.30 -25.41 -15.24
N VAL A 130 -18.57 -24.33 -15.96
CA VAL A 130 -19.07 -23.08 -15.38
C VAL A 130 -20.37 -22.71 -16.09
N ASN A 131 -21.45 -22.62 -15.33
CA ASN A 131 -22.80 -22.40 -15.86
C ASN A 131 -23.30 -20.96 -15.67
N ARG A 132 -22.62 -20.16 -14.82
CA ARG A 132 -22.91 -18.73 -14.62
C ARG A 132 -21.62 -17.92 -14.53
N PRO A 133 -21.65 -16.61 -14.84
CA PRO A 133 -20.47 -15.75 -14.70
C PRO A 133 -19.93 -15.77 -13.27
N ILE A 134 -18.62 -15.95 -13.15
CA ILE A 134 -17.91 -15.87 -11.88
C ILE A 134 -17.53 -14.40 -11.67
N ALA A 135 -18.13 -13.76 -10.66
CA ALA A 135 -17.88 -12.36 -10.34
C ALA A 135 -16.76 -12.23 -9.30
N ILE A 136 -15.79 -11.35 -9.60
CA ILE A 136 -14.81 -10.90 -8.60
C ILE A 136 -15.40 -9.69 -7.86
N PRO A 137 -15.32 -9.64 -6.52
CA PRO A 137 -15.84 -8.51 -5.75
C PRO A 137 -15.18 -7.19 -6.18
N PRO A 138 -15.95 -6.11 -6.38
CA PRO A 138 -15.42 -4.83 -6.88
C PRO A 138 -14.53 -4.10 -5.86
N SER A 139 -14.64 -4.44 -4.58
CA SER A 139 -13.87 -3.84 -3.47
C SER A 139 -12.62 -4.64 -3.09
N ALA A 140 -12.22 -5.63 -3.89
CA ALA A 140 -11.08 -6.50 -3.65
C ALA A 140 -9.88 -6.12 -4.52
N GLY A 141 -8.79 -5.66 -3.89
CA GLY A 141 -7.52 -5.34 -4.56
C GLY A 141 -6.40 -6.29 -4.15
N ASN A 142 -5.35 -6.38 -4.97
CA ASN A 142 -4.21 -7.29 -4.76
C ASN A 142 -4.62 -8.78 -4.62
N LEU A 143 -5.60 -9.21 -5.42
CA LEU A 143 -5.97 -10.62 -5.60
C LEU A 143 -5.18 -11.20 -6.78
N LYS A 144 -4.52 -12.33 -6.58
CA LYS A 144 -3.85 -13.10 -7.63
C LYS A 144 -4.73 -14.29 -8.02
N VAL A 145 -4.85 -14.54 -9.32
CA VAL A 145 -5.46 -15.78 -9.84
C VAL A 145 -4.36 -16.56 -10.52
N GLN A 146 -4.04 -17.74 -9.97
CA GLN A 146 -3.03 -18.63 -10.51
C GLN A 146 -3.72 -19.69 -11.36
N LEU A 147 -3.35 -19.67 -12.64
CA LEU A 147 -3.73 -20.66 -13.62
C LEU A 147 -2.55 -21.62 -13.84
N PRO A 148 -2.83 -22.91 -14.09
CA PRO A 148 -1.87 -23.88 -14.57
C PRO A 148 -1.67 -23.71 -16.08
N SER A 149 -0.68 -24.40 -16.64
CA SER A 149 -0.43 -24.43 -18.09
C SER A 149 -1.59 -25.01 -18.92
N SER A 150 -2.51 -25.77 -18.31
CA SER A 150 -3.73 -26.30 -18.94
C SER A 150 -4.96 -26.06 -18.07
N PHE A 151 -5.71 -25.00 -18.41
CA PHE A 151 -6.99 -24.68 -17.80
C PHE A 151 -8.04 -24.46 -18.89
N CYS A 152 -9.07 -25.28 -18.87
CA CYS A 152 -10.18 -25.20 -19.82
C CYS A 152 -11.47 -24.85 -19.07
N VAL A 153 -12.13 -23.79 -19.51
CA VAL A 153 -13.48 -23.46 -19.06
C VAL A 153 -14.45 -23.88 -20.15
N SER A 154 -15.37 -24.78 -19.80
CA SER A 154 -16.44 -25.16 -20.70
C SER A 154 -17.73 -24.47 -20.25
N LYS A 155 -18.35 -23.75 -21.19
CA LYS A 155 -19.66 -23.13 -21.00
C LYS A 155 -20.72 -24.09 -21.54
N LYS A 156 -21.77 -24.32 -20.76
CA LYS A 156 -22.93 -25.09 -21.20
C LYS A 156 -23.92 -24.22 -21.95
#